data_AF-A0A961DKE9-F1
#
_entry.id   AF-A0A961DKE9-F1
#
_cell.length_a   1.000
_cell.length_b   1.000
_cell.length_c   1.000
_cell.angle_alpha   90.00
_cell.angle_beta   90.00
_cell.angle_gamma   90.00
#
_symmetry.space_group_name_H-M   'P 1'
#
loop_
_entity.id
_entity.type
_entity.pdbx_description
1 polymer ?
#
loop_
_entity_poly.entity_id
_entity_poly.type
_entity_poly.pdbx_seq_one_letter_code
_entity_poly.pdbx_strand_id
1 'polypeptide(L)'
;MRILSYNIRKAKGGWRARTDSHEIAVALRARRPDLVLCQEVFHARADDGDHQSRALGDILEFEATYGRNAVYSRGHHGNATLTKYTIIASKNFDLSTNPIERRGLLWAQLEIDGRPLHVFNTHLGLNVRQR
;
A
#
# COMPACT_ATOMS: atom_id res chain seq x y z
N MET A 1 -14.24 6.64 -12.32
CA MET A 1 -13.11 6.13 -11.52
C MET A 1 -12.88 7.00 -10.30
N ARG A 2 -12.89 6.42 -9.10
CA ARG A 2 -12.58 7.08 -7.82
C ARG A 2 -11.26 6.53 -7.26
N ILE A 3 -10.31 7.42 -7.03
CA ILE A 3 -8.98 7.07 -6.49
C ILE A 3 -8.87 7.60 -5.07
N LEU A 4 -8.39 6.78 -4.15
CA LEU A 4 -8.01 7.18 -2.80
C LEU A 4 -6.51 6.97 -2.60
N SER A 5 -5.84 7.92 -1.95
CA SER A 5 -4.49 7.73 -1.42
C SER A 5 -4.56 7.91 0.08
N TYR A 6 -4.01 6.97 0.84
CA TYR A 6 -4.12 6.96 2.29
C TYR A 6 -2.88 6.35 2.95
N ASN A 7 -2.18 7.16 3.75
CA ASN A 7 -1.16 6.65 4.66
C ASN A 7 -1.85 6.00 5.86
N ILE A 8 -1.84 4.67 5.91
CA ILE A 8 -2.54 3.88 6.94
C ILE A 8 -1.72 3.69 8.23
N ARG A 9 -0.54 4.32 8.32
CA ARG A 9 0.34 4.34 9.51
C ARG A 9 0.56 2.96 10.15
N LYS A 10 0.80 1.93 9.33
CA LYS A 10 1.01 0.53 9.76
C LYS A 10 -0.16 -0.08 10.53
N ALA A 11 -1.37 0.43 10.34
CA ALA A 11 -2.52 0.08 11.18
C ALA A 11 -2.24 0.25 12.69
N LYS A 12 -1.31 1.15 13.06
CA LYS A 12 -1.17 1.53 14.45
C LYS A 12 -2.32 2.48 14.76
N GLY A 13 -3.27 2.02 15.55
CA GLY A 13 -4.07 2.95 16.34
C GLY A 13 -3.13 3.79 17.19
N GLY A 14 -3.65 4.81 17.87
CA GLY A 14 -2.86 5.55 18.85
C GLY A 14 -2.34 4.65 19.99
N TRP A 15 -2.16 5.21 21.18
CA TRP A 15 -1.70 4.51 22.38
C TRP A 15 -2.52 3.27 22.82
N ARG A 16 -3.58 2.89 22.09
CA ARG A 16 -4.42 1.72 22.34
C ARG A 16 -4.73 1.01 21.02
N ALA A 17 -4.29 -0.26 20.94
CA ALA A 17 -4.60 -1.27 19.92
C ALA A 17 -4.12 -1.02 18.48
N ARG A 18 -3.79 -2.12 17.77
CA ARG A 18 -3.64 -2.12 16.31
C ARG A 18 -5.03 -1.80 15.74
N THR A 19 -5.15 -0.76 14.91
CA THR A 19 -6.33 -0.57 14.07
C THR A 19 -6.43 -1.80 13.19
N ASP A 20 -7.53 -2.53 13.28
CA ASP A 20 -7.72 -3.73 12.48
C ASP A 20 -7.72 -3.35 10.98
N SER A 21 -7.06 -4.15 10.14
CA SER A 21 -7.19 -4.05 8.68
C SER A 21 -8.67 -4.00 8.26
N HIS A 22 -9.54 -4.66 9.03
CA HIS A 22 -10.99 -4.58 8.89
C HIS A 22 -11.55 -3.16 9.02
N GLU A 23 -11.18 -2.38 10.04
CA GLU A 23 -11.69 -1.01 10.21
C GLU A 23 -11.26 -0.10 9.06
N ILE A 24 -9.99 -0.23 8.63
CA ILE A 24 -9.46 0.49 7.48
C ILE A 24 -10.24 0.11 6.22
N ALA A 25 -10.43 -1.18 5.96
CA ALA A 25 -11.16 -1.66 4.80
C ALA A 25 -12.62 -1.20 4.79
N VAL A 26 -13.32 -1.24 5.92
CA VAL A 26 -14.69 -0.72 6.06
C VAL A 26 -14.74 0.78 5.74
N ALA A 27 -13.81 1.56 6.30
CA ALA A 27 -13.73 3.00 6.03
C ALA A 27 -13.46 3.29 4.55
N LEU A 28 -12.55 2.53 3.92
CA LEU A 28 -12.27 2.62 2.48
C LEU A 28 -13.52 2.23 1.66
N ARG A 29 -14.17 1.11 1.97
CA ARG A 29 -15.36 0.62 1.26
C ARG A 29 -16.51 1.62 1.28
N ALA A 30 -16.75 2.28 2.41
CA ALA A 30 -17.78 3.31 2.54
C ALA A 30 -17.58 4.48 1.54
N ARG A 31 -16.35 4.74 1.13
CA ARG A 31 -16.00 5.77 0.13
C ARG A 31 -16.11 5.26 -1.31
N ARG A 32 -16.43 3.98 -1.53
CA ARG A 32 -16.62 3.34 -2.85
C ARG A 32 -15.48 3.65 -3.84
N PRO A 33 -14.19 3.44 -3.48
CA PRO A 33 -13.09 3.62 -4.42
C PRO A 33 -13.13 2.58 -5.54
N ASP A 34 -12.40 2.85 -6.62
CA ASP A 34 -12.03 1.88 -7.66
C ASP A 34 -10.53 1.54 -7.58
N LEU A 35 -9.73 2.45 -7.01
CA LEU A 35 -8.29 2.33 -6.80
C LEU A 35 -7.92 2.94 -5.44
N VAL A 36 -7.11 2.24 -4.66
CA VAL A 36 -6.59 2.69 -3.36
C VAL A 36 -5.07 2.56 -3.33
N LEU A 37 -4.39 3.66 -3.00
CA LEU A 37 -2.94 3.75 -2.83
C LEU A 37 -2.64 3.87 -1.34
N CYS A 38 -2.25 2.77 -0.71
CA CYS A 38 -1.91 2.75 0.71
C CYS A 38 -0.40 2.93 0.90
N GLN A 39 -0.01 3.81 1.84
CA GLN A 39 1.38 3.94 2.31
C GLN A 39 1.52 3.47 3.75
N GLU A 40 2.74 3.11 4.15
CA GLU A 40 3.05 2.52 5.46
C GLU A 40 2.28 1.23 5.74
N VAL A 41 2.04 0.41 4.72
CA VAL A 41 1.44 -0.93 4.88
C VAL A 41 2.46 -1.86 5.53
N PHE A 42 2.10 -2.53 6.61
CA PHE A 42 2.99 -3.35 7.43
C PHE A 42 2.71 -4.84 7.25
N HIS A 43 3.77 -5.64 7.17
CA HIS A 43 3.70 -7.09 7.22
C HIS A 43 4.63 -7.60 8.33
N ALA A 44 4.11 -8.50 9.17
CA ALA A 44 4.91 -9.18 10.19
C ALA A 44 5.92 -10.13 9.53
N ARG A 45 7.01 -10.45 10.24
CA ARG A 45 8.04 -11.39 9.76
C ARG A 45 7.59 -12.85 9.84
N ALA A 46 6.71 -13.18 10.78
CA ALA A 46 6.14 -14.51 10.90
C ALA A 46 5.23 -14.75 9.68
N ASP A 47 5.45 -15.86 8.98
CA ASP A 47 4.86 -16.20 7.69
C ASP A 47 3.40 -16.68 7.84
N ASP A 48 2.65 -16.01 8.72
CA ASP A 48 1.36 -16.46 9.24
C ASP A 48 0.20 -16.15 8.25
N GLY A 49 0.51 -15.81 7.01
CA GLY A 49 -0.47 -15.42 5.99
C GLY A 49 -1.10 -14.04 6.18
N ASP A 50 -0.82 -13.35 7.29
CA ASP A 50 -1.42 -12.05 7.63
C ASP A 50 -0.68 -10.89 6.93
N HIS A 51 -0.87 -10.85 5.62
CA HIS A 51 -0.39 -9.76 4.79
C HIS A 51 -1.42 -8.64 4.78
N GLN A 52 -1.16 -7.52 5.46
CA GLN A 52 -2.10 -6.40 5.56
C GLN A 52 -2.65 -5.96 4.19
N SER A 53 -1.81 -5.89 3.15
CA SER A 53 -2.27 -5.60 1.79
C SER A 53 -3.27 -6.62 1.25
N ARG A 54 -3.06 -7.91 1.53
CA ARG A 54 -3.97 -9.01 1.16
C ARG A 54 -5.28 -8.93 1.94
N ALA A 55 -5.22 -8.76 3.27
CA ALA A 55 -6.42 -8.62 4.08
C ALA A 55 -7.29 -7.43 3.65
N LEU A 56 -6.66 -6.29 3.31
CA LEU A 56 -7.36 -5.14 2.74
C LEU A 56 -7.98 -5.47 1.37
N GLY A 57 -7.24 -6.20 0.51
CA GLY A 57 -7.72 -6.64 -0.80
C GLY A 57 -8.92 -7.58 -0.69
N ASP A 58 -8.84 -8.59 0.17
CA ASP A 58 -9.90 -9.58 0.39
C ASP A 58 -11.20 -8.92 0.88
N ILE A 59 -11.12 -7.96 1.81
CA ILE A 59 -12.32 -7.26 2.34
C ILE A 59 -12.91 -6.27 1.32
N LEU A 60 -12.06 -5.64 0.51
CA LEU A 60 -12.48 -4.72 -0.55
C LEU A 60 -12.92 -5.45 -1.83
N GLU A 61 -12.63 -6.74 -1.95
CA GLU A 61 -12.75 -7.56 -3.15
C GLU A 61 -11.89 -7.01 -4.31
N PHE A 62 -10.67 -6.57 -3.99
CA PHE A 62 -9.72 -5.92 -4.90
C PHE A 62 -8.47 -6.78 -5.10
N GLU A 63 -7.89 -6.73 -6.29
CA GLU A 63 -6.52 -7.16 -6.50
C GLU A 63 -5.56 -6.24 -5.75
N ALA A 64 -4.47 -6.80 -5.22
CA ALA A 64 -3.47 -6.06 -4.46
C ALA A 64 -2.05 -6.38 -4.93
N THR A 65 -1.24 -5.34 -5.12
CA THR A 65 0.23 -5.47 -5.24
C THR A 65 0.92 -4.69 -4.12
N TYR A 66 2.07 -5.17 -3.68
CA TYR A 66 2.82 -4.62 -2.55
C TYR A 66 4.29 -4.40 -2.90
N GLY A 67 4.78 -3.20 -2.59
CA GLY A 67 6.18 -2.79 -2.75
C GLY A 67 6.85 -2.61 -1.40
N ARG A 68 7.73 -3.56 -1.03
CA ARG A 68 8.50 -3.52 0.23
C ARG A 68 9.56 -2.41 0.19
N ASN A 69 9.52 -1.51 1.18
CA ASN A 69 10.45 -0.37 1.26
C ASN A 69 11.45 -0.51 2.43
N ALA A 70 10.99 -0.75 3.66
CA ALA A 70 11.86 -0.84 4.84
C ALA A 70 11.71 -2.16 5.58
N VAL A 71 12.83 -2.75 6.00
CA VAL A 71 12.90 -4.06 6.70
C VAL A 71 13.49 -3.86 8.09
N TYR A 72 12.93 -4.57 9.07
CA TYR A 72 13.39 -4.60 10.46
C TYR A 72 13.21 -6.00 11.05
N SER A 73 13.71 -6.23 12.26
CA SER A 73 13.63 -7.55 12.93
C SER A 73 12.20 -8.09 13.05
N ARG A 74 11.21 -7.22 13.26
CA ARG A 74 9.80 -7.59 13.45
C ARG A 74 8.96 -7.69 12.17
N GLY A 75 9.52 -7.41 11.00
CA GLY A 75 8.77 -7.41 9.73
C GLY A 75 9.26 -6.36 8.74
N HIS A 76 8.35 -5.85 7.91
CA HIS A 76 8.65 -4.79 6.96
C HIS A 76 7.45 -3.88 6.69
N HIS A 77 7.69 -2.71 6.11
CA HIS A 77 6.61 -1.89 5.56
C HIS A 77 6.94 -1.36 4.16
N GLY A 78 5.88 -0.91 3.50
CA GLY A 78 5.93 -0.52 2.12
C GLY A 78 4.65 0.19 1.66
N ASN A 79 4.48 0.20 0.35
CA ASN A 79 3.29 0.74 -0.30
C ASN A 79 2.45 -0.44 -0.81
N ALA A 80 1.12 -0.29 -0.83
CA ALA A 80 0.23 -1.23 -1.52
C ALA A 80 -0.71 -0.49 -2.45
N THR A 81 -0.93 -1.06 -3.64
CA THR A 81 -1.93 -0.59 -4.58
C THR A 81 -3.04 -1.65 -4.64
N LEU A 82 -4.26 -1.25 -4.30
CA LEU A 82 -5.45 -2.10 -4.32
C LEU A 82 -6.42 -1.58 -5.39
N THR A 83 -6.98 -2.46 -6.21
CA THR A 83 -7.77 -2.06 -7.38
C THR A 83 -8.86 -3.07 -7.73
N LYS A 84 -9.99 -2.59 -8.26
CA LYS A 84 -11.01 -3.44 -8.89
C LYS A 84 -10.60 -4.00 -10.25
N TYR A 85 -9.62 -3.35 -10.88
CA TYR A 85 -9.13 -3.66 -12.21
C TYR A 85 -7.96 -4.64 -12.17
N THR A 86 -7.83 -5.46 -13.22
CA THR A 86 -6.74 -6.43 -13.36
C THR A 86 -5.37 -5.75 -13.33
N ILE A 87 -4.46 -6.25 -12.50
CA ILE A 87 -3.06 -5.82 -12.46
C ILE A 87 -2.27 -6.63 -13.50
N ILE A 88 -1.89 -5.99 -14.59
CA ILE A 88 -1.11 -6.62 -15.68
C ILE A 88 0.37 -6.77 -15.31
N ALA A 89 0.92 -5.77 -14.63
CA ALA A 89 2.31 -5.77 -14.20
C ALA A 89 2.49 -4.89 -12.97
N SER A 90 3.48 -5.20 -12.14
CA SER A 90 3.91 -4.32 -11.06
C SER A 90 5.40 -4.42 -10.78
N LYS A 91 5.99 -3.33 -10.29
CA LYS A 91 7.39 -3.25 -9.90
C LYS A 91 7.58 -2.22 -8.80
N ASN A 92 8.37 -2.55 -7.79
CA ASN A 92 8.81 -1.59 -6.79
C ASN A 92 10.20 -1.06 -7.15
N PHE A 93 10.37 0.25 -7.20
CA PHE A 93 11.66 0.90 -7.41
C PHE A 93 12.15 1.50 -6.09
N ASP A 94 13.41 1.25 -5.74
CA ASP A 94 14.05 1.85 -4.57
C ASP A 94 14.34 3.34 -4.87
N LEU A 95 13.81 4.24 -4.04
CA LEU A 95 14.02 5.68 -4.10
C LEU A 95 14.81 6.19 -2.87
N SER A 96 15.45 5.30 -2.12
CA SER A 96 16.16 5.65 -0.90
C SER A 96 17.35 6.57 -1.21
N THR A 97 17.36 7.75 -0.61
CA THR A 97 18.48 8.71 -0.70
C THR A 97 19.42 8.61 0.50
N ASN A 98 19.06 7.84 1.52
CA ASN A 98 19.90 7.57 2.68
C ASN A 98 19.53 6.23 3.34
N PRO A 99 20.37 5.71 4.26
CA PRO A 99 20.14 4.42 4.91
C PRO A 99 19.01 4.40 5.95
N ILE A 100 18.57 5.57 6.44
CA ILE A 100 17.61 5.72 7.55
C ILE A 100 16.18 5.69 7.03
N GLU A 101 15.89 6.49 6.00
CA GLU A 101 14.57 6.58 5.38
C GLU A 101 14.54 5.78 4.08
N ARG A 102 14.15 4.51 4.17
CA ARG A 102 13.95 3.68 2.99
C ARG A 102 12.64 4.05 2.28
N ARG A 103 12.74 4.50 1.02
CA ARG A 103 11.59 4.95 0.20
C ARG A 103 11.48 4.09 -1.05
N GLY A 104 10.27 3.96 -1.57
CA GLY A 104 10.05 3.29 -2.84
C GLY A 104 8.87 3.84 -3.62
N LEU A 105 8.90 3.54 -4.91
CA LEU A 105 7.86 3.82 -5.88
C LEU A 105 7.29 2.49 -6.36
N LEU A 106 6.07 2.19 -5.94
CA LEU A 106 5.32 1.04 -6.41
C LEU A 106 4.59 1.44 -7.69
N TRP A 107 5.09 0.95 -8.81
CA TRP A 107 4.42 1.03 -10.09
C TRP A 107 3.50 -0.17 -10.30
N ALA A 108 2.30 0.08 -10.82
CA ALA A 108 1.38 -0.94 -11.31
C ALA A 108 0.82 -0.50 -12.67
N GLN A 109 0.69 -1.44 -13.59
CA GLN A 109 -0.06 -1.27 -14.83
C GLN A 109 -1.39 -2.00 -14.69
N LEU A 110 -2.48 -1.26 -14.81
CA LEU A 110 -3.85 -1.76 -14.74
C LEU A 110 -4.43 -1.86 -16.15
N GLU A 111 -5.33 -2.81 -16.36
CA GLU A 111 -6.16 -2.89 -17.55
C GLU A 111 -7.54 -2.30 -17.26
N ILE A 112 -7.96 -1.30 -18.06
CA ILE A 112 -9.26 -0.67 -17.94
C ILE A 112 -9.84 -0.51 -19.35
N ASP A 113 -10.93 -1.22 -19.65
CA ASP A 113 -11.64 -1.16 -20.92
C ASP A 113 -10.73 -1.33 -22.16
N GLY A 114 -9.80 -2.29 -22.07
CA GLY A 114 -8.80 -2.62 -23.10
C GLY A 114 -7.62 -1.65 -23.18
N ARG A 115 -7.48 -0.71 -22.22
CA ARG A 115 -6.42 0.30 -22.21
C ARG A 115 -5.54 0.20 -20.97
N PRO A 116 -4.22 0.41 -21.09
CA PRO A 116 -3.33 0.41 -19.94
C PRO A 116 -3.44 1.72 -19.15
N LEU A 117 -3.57 1.61 -17.82
CA LEU A 117 -3.41 2.72 -16.88
C LEU A 117 -2.16 2.47 -16.02
N HIS A 118 -1.19 3.38 -16.07
CA HIS A 118 -0.02 3.32 -15.20
C HIS A 118 -0.28 4.09 -13.90
N VAL A 119 -0.06 3.41 -12.77
CA VAL A 119 -0.29 3.91 -11.41
C VAL A 119 1.04 3.90 -10.67
N PHE A 120 1.32 4.99 -9.98
CA PHE A 120 2.55 5.19 -9.22
C PHE A 120 2.20 5.56 -7.77
N ASN A 121 2.56 4.68 -6.83
CA ASN A 121 2.33 4.87 -5.40
C ASN A 121 3.67 5.06 -4.68
N THR A 122 3.86 6.24 -4.09
CA THR A 122 5.05 6.56 -3.33
C THR A 122 4.71 7.29 -2.03
N HIS A 123 5.69 7.30 -1.11
CA HIS A 123 5.65 8.05 0.12
C HIS A 123 6.99 8.76 0.25
N LEU A 124 7.02 10.04 -0.10
CA LEU A 124 8.26 10.83 -0.14
C LEU A 124 8.68 11.31 1.25
N GLY A 125 9.95 11.69 1.39
CA GLY A 125 10.51 12.20 2.64
C GLY A 125 10.00 13.61 2.95
N LEU A 126 10.10 14.02 4.22
CA LEU A 126 9.62 15.33 4.66
C LEU A 126 10.58 16.48 4.30
N ASN A 127 11.85 16.17 4.04
CA ASN A 127 12.86 17.16 3.68
C ASN A 127 12.69 17.63 2.24
N VAL A 128 12.98 18.91 1.97
CA VAL A 128 12.85 19.52 0.62
C VAL A 128 13.63 18.76 -0.46
N ARG A 129 14.76 18.13 -0.10
CA ARG A 129 15.58 17.31 -1.02
C ARG A 129 15.00 15.93 -1.31
N GLN A 130 13.93 15.56 -0.63
CA GLN A 130 13.30 14.24 -0.65
C GLN A 130 11.79 14.33 -0.94
N ARG A 131 11.29 15.54 -1.25
CA ARG A 131 9.93 15.85 -1.70
C ARG A 131 9.80 15.78 -3.21
#